data_AF-A0AA96V7X1-F1
#
_entry.id   AF-A0AA96V7X1-F1
#
_cell.length_a   1.000
_cell.length_b   1.000
_cell.length_c   1.000
_cell.angle_alpha   90.00
_cell.angle_beta   90.00
_cell.angle_gamma   90.00
#
_symmetry.space_group_name_H-M   'P 1'
#
loop_
_entity.id
_entity.type
_entity.pdbx_description
1 polymer ?
#
loop_
_entity_poly.entity_id
_entity_poly.type
_entity_poly.pdbx_seq_one_letter_code
_entity_poly.pdbx_strand_id
1 'polypeptide(L)'
;MPKYKILGGKHFGTKFTNPKRKSSDELLIYEQIDDLIIDIKNLNGKEIAYTTTGEIVVSEDILNLFKENNLTGYQIRTVKNFRKNYASKKRYFQIMTDSLMPSVSPATIIKSKSGLLSYKNLVEKSLYYNKNEVFNLPDFNKSLEYFGSTDGKPYFIQKLWIISANVHKILINSAKQKESDFISTFLVEDAEKKCNRGY
;
A
#
# COMPACT_ATOMS: atom_id res chain seq x y z
N MET A 1 15.09 -14.42 5.67
CA MET A 1 13.90 -14.06 4.87
C MET A 1 13.48 -12.64 5.21
N PRO A 2 13.04 -11.82 4.24
CA PRO A 2 12.52 -10.48 4.53
C PRO A 2 11.28 -10.55 5.43
N LYS A 3 11.21 -9.71 6.47
CA LYS A 3 10.10 -9.68 7.43
C LYS A 3 8.87 -8.93 6.90
N TYR A 4 9.08 -8.00 5.97
CA TYR A 4 8.04 -7.19 5.36
C TYR A 4 8.13 -7.23 3.82
N LYS A 5 7.05 -6.82 3.17
CA LYS A 5 6.92 -6.70 1.72
C LYS A 5 6.16 -5.42 1.41
N ILE A 6 6.50 -4.76 0.30
CA ILE A 6 5.66 -3.70 -0.26
C ILE A 6 4.60 -4.36 -1.12
N LEU A 7 3.39 -3.88 -0.97
CA LEU A 7 2.26 -4.34 -1.75
C LEU A 7 2.09 -3.46 -2.99
N GLY A 8 2.38 -4.01 -4.18
CA GLY A 8 2.38 -3.31 -5.46
C GLY A 8 1.48 -4.00 -6.48
N GLY A 9 0.16 -3.92 -6.27
CA GLY A 9 -0.81 -4.58 -7.15
C GLY A 9 -1.15 -3.79 -8.42
N LYS A 10 -1.73 -4.47 -9.41
CA LYS A 10 -2.37 -3.82 -10.57
C LYS A 10 -3.59 -3.03 -10.10
N HIS A 11 -3.71 -1.77 -10.55
CA HIS A 11 -4.85 -0.91 -10.23
C HIS A 11 -6.16 -1.46 -10.80
N PHE A 12 -7.24 -1.38 -10.02
CA PHE A 12 -8.60 -1.76 -10.38
C PHE A 12 -9.60 -0.75 -9.87
N GLY A 13 -10.41 -0.21 -10.79
CA GLY A 13 -11.45 0.76 -10.47
C GLY A 13 -10.90 2.14 -10.09
N THR A 14 -11.64 3.16 -10.48
CA THR A 14 -11.33 4.55 -10.11
C THR A 14 -12.06 4.88 -8.82
N LYS A 15 -11.37 5.54 -7.87
CA LYS A 15 -12.04 6.16 -6.72
C LYS A 15 -13.00 7.24 -7.22
N PHE A 16 -14.29 7.07 -7.00
CA PHE A 16 -15.27 8.10 -7.32
C PHE A 16 -15.34 9.08 -6.15
N THR A 17 -14.71 10.25 -6.31
CA THR A 17 -14.95 11.39 -5.42
C THR A 17 -16.29 12.04 -5.81
N ASN A 18 -16.98 12.64 -4.84
CA ASN A 18 -18.28 13.29 -5.01
C ASN A 18 -18.37 14.08 -6.34
N PRO A 19 -19.30 13.75 -7.25
CA PRO A 19 -19.35 14.31 -8.61
C PRO A 19 -19.69 15.82 -8.69
N LYS A 20 -19.92 16.49 -7.55
CA LYS A 20 -20.27 17.92 -7.50
C LYS A 20 -19.10 18.88 -7.28
N ARG A 21 -17.84 18.42 -7.20
CA ARG A 21 -16.68 19.34 -7.09
C ARG A 21 -16.16 19.75 -8.46
N LYS A 22 -16.05 21.06 -8.69
CA LYS A 22 -15.54 21.66 -9.93
C LYS A 22 -14.05 21.39 -10.09
N SER A 23 -13.63 21.24 -11.35
CA SER A 23 -12.29 20.83 -11.79
C SER A 23 -11.20 21.91 -11.71
N SER A 24 -11.46 23.05 -11.06
CA SER A 24 -10.52 24.18 -10.95
C SER A 24 -9.61 24.11 -9.71
N ASP A 25 -9.81 23.13 -8.84
CA ASP A 25 -9.11 23.06 -7.55
C ASP A 25 -8.02 21.98 -7.63
N GLU A 26 -6.83 22.37 -8.10
CA GLU A 26 -5.66 21.50 -8.27
C GLU A 26 -5.18 20.85 -6.95
N LEU A 27 -4.75 19.57 -7.08
CA LEU A 27 -3.84 18.80 -6.21
C LEU A 27 -3.99 18.89 -4.68
N LEU A 28 -5.21 18.69 -4.18
CA LEU A 28 -5.39 18.29 -2.78
C LEU A 28 -5.58 16.77 -2.72
N ILE A 29 -4.55 16.06 -2.23
CA ILE A 29 -4.66 14.67 -1.78
C ILE A 29 -5.52 14.69 -0.52
N TYR A 30 -6.83 14.74 -0.69
CA TYR A 30 -7.75 14.67 0.44
C TYR A 30 -7.72 13.26 1.01
N GLU A 31 -7.41 13.15 2.31
CA GLU A 31 -7.82 11.99 3.09
C GLU A 31 -9.31 11.76 2.86
N GLN A 32 -9.67 10.50 2.66
CA GLN A 32 -11.05 10.13 2.40
C GLN A 32 -11.87 10.36 3.68
N ILE A 33 -12.65 11.45 3.69
CA ILE A 33 -13.51 11.83 4.82
C ILE A 33 -14.80 11.01 4.93
N ASP A 34 -15.11 10.19 3.92
CA ASP A 34 -16.35 9.42 3.81
C ASP A 34 -16.08 7.96 3.39
N ASP A 35 -17.13 7.14 3.30
CA ASP A 35 -17.01 5.75 2.79
C ASP A 35 -16.46 5.68 1.37
N LEU A 36 -15.68 4.63 1.08
CA LEU A 36 -15.12 4.41 -0.25
C LEU A 36 -16.24 3.94 -1.18
N ILE A 37 -16.46 4.65 -2.27
CA ILE A 37 -17.44 4.27 -3.30
C ILE A 37 -16.69 3.73 -4.52
N ILE A 38 -16.96 2.47 -4.89
CA ILE A 38 -16.42 1.84 -6.10
C ILE A 38 -17.51 1.13 -6.88
N ASP A 39 -17.30 0.93 -8.17
CA ASP A 39 -18.12 0.00 -8.95
C ASP A 39 -17.66 -1.44 -8.64
N ILE A 40 -18.39 -2.13 -7.76
CA ILE A 40 -18.03 -3.48 -7.30
C ILE A 40 -18.01 -4.49 -8.46
N LYS A 41 -18.72 -4.23 -9.57
CA LYS A 41 -18.63 -5.04 -10.79
C LYS A 41 -17.19 -5.17 -11.29
N ASN A 42 -16.38 -4.12 -11.12
CA ASN A 42 -14.98 -4.10 -11.57
C ASN A 42 -14.05 -4.97 -10.69
N LEU A 43 -14.50 -5.36 -9.49
CA LEU A 43 -13.77 -6.31 -8.66
C LEU A 43 -13.88 -7.74 -9.20
N ASN A 44 -14.93 -8.04 -9.97
CA ASN A 44 -15.13 -9.33 -10.63
C ASN A 44 -14.91 -10.55 -9.71
N GLY A 45 -15.40 -10.48 -8.46
CA GLY A 45 -15.26 -11.55 -7.47
C GLY A 45 -13.87 -11.75 -6.88
N LYS A 46 -12.93 -10.83 -7.13
CA LYS A 46 -11.59 -10.87 -6.51
C LYS A 46 -11.68 -10.74 -5.00
N GLU A 47 -10.70 -11.33 -4.34
CA GLU A 47 -10.53 -11.29 -2.88
C GLU A 47 -9.80 -10.03 -2.40
N ILE A 48 -8.97 -9.44 -3.25
CA ILE A 48 -8.26 -8.19 -2.98
C ILE A 48 -8.16 -7.35 -4.26
N ALA A 49 -8.21 -6.03 -4.09
CA ALA A 49 -8.03 -5.05 -5.14
C ALA A 49 -7.38 -3.77 -4.62
N TYR A 50 -6.81 -3.01 -5.54
CA TYR A 50 -6.18 -1.72 -5.30
C TYR A 50 -6.88 -0.69 -6.14
N THR A 51 -7.27 0.42 -5.54
CA THR A 51 -7.76 1.55 -6.32
C THR A 51 -6.61 2.20 -7.10
N THR A 52 -6.95 3.09 -8.04
CA THR A 52 -5.98 3.98 -8.70
C THR A 52 -5.22 4.88 -7.72
N THR A 53 -5.77 5.11 -6.53
CA THR A 53 -5.22 5.99 -5.50
C THR A 53 -4.51 5.24 -4.37
N GLY A 54 -4.29 3.93 -4.56
CA GLY A 54 -3.48 3.12 -3.66
C GLY A 54 -4.21 2.60 -2.42
N GLU A 55 -5.53 2.71 -2.33
CA GLU A 55 -6.29 2.09 -1.25
C GLU A 55 -6.45 0.59 -1.48
N ILE A 56 -6.32 -0.19 -0.40
CA ILE A 56 -6.55 -1.64 -0.39
C ILE A 56 -8.03 -1.90 -0.12
N VAL A 57 -8.64 -2.73 -0.96
CA VAL A 57 -9.98 -3.26 -0.77
C VAL A 57 -9.89 -4.78 -0.69
N VAL A 58 -10.49 -5.37 0.34
CA VAL A 58 -10.54 -6.82 0.53
C VAL A 58 -11.98 -7.32 0.62
N SER A 59 -12.20 -8.57 0.23
CA SER A 59 -13.45 -9.27 0.49
C SER A 59 -13.61 -9.57 1.99
N GLU A 60 -14.84 -9.87 2.39
CA GLU A 60 -15.14 -10.37 3.73
C GLU A 60 -14.33 -11.61 4.11
N ASP A 61 -14.12 -12.54 3.18
CA ASP A 61 -13.39 -13.79 3.43
C ASP A 61 -11.93 -13.52 3.83
N ILE A 62 -11.26 -12.61 3.13
CA ILE A 62 -9.90 -12.20 3.47
C ILE A 62 -9.86 -11.42 4.79
N LEU A 63 -10.86 -10.56 5.02
CA LEU A 63 -10.94 -9.83 6.29
C LEU A 63 -11.09 -10.80 7.48
N ASN A 64 -11.85 -11.88 7.33
CA ASN A 64 -11.97 -12.90 8.37
C ASN A 64 -10.64 -13.61 8.60
N LEU A 65 -9.89 -13.95 7.55
CA LEU A 65 -8.54 -14.50 7.69
C LEU A 65 -7.59 -13.54 8.43
N PHE A 66 -7.69 -12.23 8.21
CA PHE A 66 -6.89 -11.26 8.96
C PHE A 66 -7.22 -11.27 10.45
N LYS A 67 -8.50 -11.41 10.81
CA LYS A 67 -8.94 -11.51 12.20
C LYS A 67 -8.53 -12.83 12.85
N GLU A 68 -8.74 -13.95 12.17
CA GLU A 68 -8.38 -15.30 12.64
C GLU A 68 -6.88 -15.44 12.91
N ASN A 69 -6.05 -14.77 12.10
CA ASN A 69 -4.59 -14.77 12.28
C ASN A 69 -4.09 -13.66 13.22
N ASN A 70 -4.99 -12.94 13.90
CA ASN A 70 -4.69 -11.85 14.83
C ASN A 70 -3.75 -10.78 14.21
N LEU A 71 -3.94 -10.45 12.94
CA LEU A 71 -3.14 -9.42 12.28
C LEU A 71 -3.46 -8.04 12.88
N THR A 72 -2.47 -7.15 12.89
CA THR A 72 -2.51 -5.87 13.60
C THR A 72 -2.25 -4.67 12.68
N GLY A 73 -2.50 -3.45 13.19
CA GLY A 73 -2.19 -2.21 12.48
C GLY A 73 -3.12 -1.84 11.35
N TYR A 74 -4.34 -2.40 11.32
CA TYR A 74 -5.35 -1.99 10.36
C TYR A 74 -6.69 -1.64 11.01
N GLN A 75 -7.43 -0.77 10.35
CA GLN A 75 -8.83 -0.46 10.59
C GLN A 75 -9.63 -0.82 9.32
N ILE A 76 -10.93 -0.99 9.48
CA ILE A 76 -11.83 -1.31 8.38
C ILE A 76 -12.86 -0.22 8.16
N ARG A 77 -13.20 0.03 6.89
CA ARG A 77 -14.41 0.77 6.50
C ARG A 77 -15.20 -0.03 5.48
N THR A 78 -16.52 0.10 5.52
CA THR A 78 -17.39 -0.51 4.51
C THR A 78 -17.21 0.17 3.17
N VAL A 79 -17.14 -0.63 2.10
CA VAL A 79 -17.14 -0.11 0.74
C VAL A 79 -18.57 -0.02 0.23
N LYS A 80 -18.97 1.17 -0.22
CA LYS A 80 -20.27 1.41 -0.84
C LYS A 80 -20.20 1.07 -2.33
N ASN A 81 -21.23 0.39 -2.82
CA ASN A 81 -21.35 0.18 -4.26
C ASN A 81 -21.82 1.46 -4.95
N PHE A 82 -21.11 1.85 -6.00
CA PHE A 82 -21.54 2.92 -6.90
C PHE A 82 -22.90 2.61 -7.54
N ARG A 83 -23.12 1.34 -7.93
CA ARG A 83 -24.37 0.89 -8.54
C ARG A 83 -25.36 0.44 -7.46
N LYS A 84 -26.34 1.29 -7.13
CA LYS A 84 -27.37 0.98 -6.12
C LYS A 84 -28.10 -0.34 -6.35
N ASN A 85 -28.34 -0.73 -7.60
CA ASN A 85 -29.10 -1.94 -7.95
C ASN A 85 -28.22 -3.18 -8.20
N TYR A 86 -26.91 -3.07 -8.02
CA TYR A 86 -26.01 -4.21 -8.18
C TYR A 86 -25.64 -4.75 -6.80
N ALA A 87 -26.22 -5.88 -6.41
CA ALA A 87 -25.80 -6.60 -5.21
C ALA A 87 -24.67 -7.56 -5.58
N SER A 88 -23.47 -7.31 -5.06
CA SER A 88 -22.40 -8.31 -5.09
C SER A 88 -22.72 -9.44 -4.12
N LYS A 89 -22.36 -10.68 -4.47
CA LYS A 89 -22.43 -11.82 -3.55
C LYS A 89 -21.46 -11.66 -2.37
N LYS A 90 -20.39 -10.89 -2.54
CA LYS A 90 -19.37 -10.61 -1.53
C LYS A 90 -19.47 -9.18 -1.02
N ARG A 91 -19.32 -9.01 0.28
CA ARG A 91 -19.09 -7.71 0.91
C ARG A 91 -17.61 -7.35 0.80
N TYR A 92 -17.35 -6.05 0.66
CA TYR A 92 -16.01 -5.52 0.49
C TYR A 92 -15.72 -4.44 1.53
N PHE A 93 -14.47 -4.42 1.98
CA PHE A 93 -14.00 -3.53 3.03
C PHE A 93 -12.71 -2.85 2.58
N GLN A 94 -12.63 -1.55 2.87
CA GLN A 94 -11.40 -0.79 2.72
C GLN A 94 -10.53 -1.06 3.93
N ILE A 95 -9.26 -1.37 3.69
CA ILE A 95 -8.24 -1.45 4.72
C ILE A 95 -7.59 -0.08 4.87
N MET A 96 -7.49 0.38 6.11
CA MET A 96 -6.83 1.62 6.50
C MET A 96 -5.78 1.35 7.55
N THR A 97 -4.79 2.23 7.66
CA THR A 97 -3.78 2.17 8.72
C THR A 97 -3.31 3.58 9.03
N ASP A 98 -3.13 3.84 10.31
CA ASP A 98 -2.46 5.03 10.84
C ASP A 98 -0.99 4.71 11.19
N SER A 99 -0.58 3.45 11.07
CA SER A 99 0.78 3.01 11.32
C SER A 99 1.70 3.44 10.18
N LEU A 100 2.76 4.16 10.52
CA LEU A 100 3.82 4.54 9.61
C LEU A 100 5.09 3.76 9.94
N MET A 101 5.76 3.27 8.90
CA MET A 101 7.12 2.79 9.01
C MET A 101 8.05 3.94 9.42
N PRO A 102 9.19 3.67 10.06
CA PRO A 102 10.28 4.63 10.17
C PRO A 102 10.80 5.01 8.78
N SER A 103 11.62 6.05 8.72
CA SER A 103 12.26 6.46 7.48
C SER A 103 13.03 5.31 6.84
N VAL A 104 13.08 5.27 5.51
CA VAL A 104 13.97 4.35 4.80
C VAL A 104 15.42 4.59 5.19
N SER A 105 16.20 3.52 5.33
CA SER A 105 17.64 3.61 5.60
C SER A 105 18.34 4.38 4.46
N PRO A 106 19.43 5.14 4.74
CA PRO A 106 20.27 5.76 3.71
C PRO A 106 20.75 4.79 2.60
N ALA A 107 20.85 3.49 2.90
CA ALA A 107 21.15 2.44 1.93
C ALA A 107 20.16 2.39 0.74
N THR A 108 18.92 2.83 0.97
CA THR A 108 17.88 2.98 -0.07
C THR A 108 18.22 4.10 -1.05
N ILE A 109 18.72 5.23 -0.56
CA ILE A 109 19.04 6.42 -1.39
C ILE A 109 20.29 6.18 -2.24
N ILE A 110 21.32 5.56 -1.67
CA ILE A 110 22.62 5.29 -2.34
C ILE A 110 22.44 4.43 -3.60
N LYS A 111 21.48 3.49 -3.60
CA LYS A 111 21.20 2.64 -4.77
C LYS A 111 20.35 3.30 -5.84
N SER A 112 19.68 4.43 -5.54
CA SER A 112 18.82 5.12 -6.51
C SER A 112 19.61 5.80 -7.63
N LYS A 113 20.89 6.16 -7.42
CA LYS A 113 21.81 6.88 -8.34
C LYS A 113 21.32 8.25 -8.88
N SER A 114 20.04 8.60 -8.72
CA SER A 114 19.45 9.84 -9.24
C SER A 114 18.85 10.75 -8.16
N GLY A 115 18.86 10.36 -6.89
CA GLY A 115 18.25 11.12 -5.78
C GLY A 115 16.71 11.18 -5.82
N LEU A 116 16.08 10.78 -6.93
CA LEU A 116 14.63 10.73 -7.12
C LEU A 116 14.12 9.29 -6.93
N LEU A 117 13.39 9.08 -5.82
CA LEU A 117 12.66 7.85 -5.53
C LEU A 117 11.34 7.82 -6.32
N SER A 118 11.41 7.41 -7.59
CA SER A 118 10.19 7.13 -8.37
C SER A 118 9.70 5.70 -8.11
N TYR A 119 8.38 5.48 -8.12
CA TYR A 119 7.77 4.17 -7.93
C TYR A 119 8.35 3.11 -8.88
N LYS A 120 8.60 3.49 -10.14
CA LYS A 120 9.22 2.62 -11.16
C LYS A 120 10.65 2.20 -10.78
N ASN A 121 11.45 3.15 -10.27
CA ASN A 121 12.80 2.86 -9.80
C ASN A 121 12.80 1.98 -8.53
N LEU A 122 11.72 1.97 -7.75
CA LEU A 122 11.56 1.10 -6.57
C LEU A 122 11.14 -0.32 -6.93
N VAL A 123 10.33 -0.51 -7.99
CA VAL A 123 9.97 -1.86 -8.46
C VAL A 123 11.24 -2.64 -8.82
N GLU A 124 12.27 -1.95 -9.31
CA GLU A 124 13.58 -2.52 -9.59
C GLU A 124 14.54 -2.53 -8.39
N LYS A 125 14.30 -1.69 -7.36
CA LYS A 125 15.22 -1.45 -6.25
C LYS A 125 14.49 -1.56 -4.91
N SER A 126 14.74 -2.68 -4.23
CA SER A 126 14.23 -2.98 -2.89
C SER A 126 14.40 -1.82 -1.90
N LEU A 127 13.45 -1.68 -0.97
CA LEU A 127 13.58 -0.74 0.17
C LEU A 127 14.35 -1.38 1.32
N TYR A 128 15.16 -0.56 2.01
CA TYR A 128 15.91 -0.97 3.20
C TYR A 128 15.41 -0.20 4.41
N TYR A 129 15.11 -0.91 5.49
CA TYR A 129 14.70 -0.34 6.78
C TYR A 129 15.64 -0.78 7.88
N ASN A 130 15.80 0.07 8.90
CA ASN A 130 16.55 -0.29 10.09
C ASN A 130 15.80 -1.39 10.85
N LYS A 131 16.46 -2.54 11.04
CA LYS A 131 15.91 -3.70 11.75
C LYS A 131 15.46 -3.36 13.17
N ASN A 132 16.19 -2.48 13.86
CA ASN A 132 15.91 -2.11 15.24
C ASN A 132 14.64 -1.26 15.36
N GLU A 133 14.36 -0.43 14.35
CA GLU A 133 13.18 0.44 14.31
C GLU A 133 11.92 -0.30 13.86
N VAL A 134 12.06 -1.40 13.09
CA VAL A 134 10.92 -2.17 12.57
C VAL A 134 10.58 -3.42 13.36
N PHE A 135 11.29 -3.69 14.46
CA PHE A 135 11.16 -4.97 15.17
C PHE A 135 9.75 -5.19 15.75
N ASN A 136 9.09 -4.13 16.21
CA ASN A 136 7.77 -4.19 16.86
C ASN A 136 6.65 -3.53 16.04
N LEU A 137 6.85 -3.35 14.73
CA LEU A 137 5.82 -2.76 13.88
C LEU A 137 4.69 -3.75 13.60
N PRO A 138 3.45 -3.25 13.47
CA PRO A 138 2.29 -4.08 13.21
C PRO A 138 2.31 -4.66 11.79
N ASP A 139 1.30 -5.45 11.46
CA ASP A 139 1.22 -6.17 10.19
C ASP A 139 0.94 -5.29 8.98
N PHE A 140 0.17 -4.21 9.16
CA PHE A 140 -0.13 -3.22 8.13
C PHE A 140 0.49 -1.88 8.48
N ASN A 141 1.23 -1.32 7.53
CA ASN A 141 1.89 -0.03 7.66
C ASN A 141 1.85 0.73 6.34
N LYS A 142 2.09 2.03 6.41
CA LYS A 142 2.45 2.85 5.26
C LYS A 142 3.91 3.31 5.37
N SER A 143 4.57 3.55 4.24
CA SER A 143 5.85 4.24 4.24
C SER A 143 5.73 5.64 4.84
N LEU A 144 6.81 6.12 5.45
CA LEU A 144 6.88 7.51 5.85
C LEU A 144 6.97 8.42 4.61
N GLU A 145 7.76 8.01 3.64
CA GLU A 145 8.03 8.71 2.40
C GLU A 145 6.88 8.58 1.42
N TYR A 146 6.78 9.59 0.57
CA TYR A 146 5.90 9.61 -0.58
C TYR A 146 6.66 9.22 -1.84
N PHE A 147 6.01 8.43 -2.69
CA PHE A 147 6.58 7.94 -3.93
C PHE A 147 5.69 8.33 -5.11
N GLY A 148 6.30 8.91 -6.14
CA GLY A 148 5.62 9.38 -7.35
C GLY A 148 5.88 8.48 -8.56
N SER A 149 4.91 8.41 -9.48
CA SER A 149 5.13 7.84 -10.82
C SER A 149 5.14 8.94 -11.88
N THR A 150 6.17 8.97 -12.71
CA THR A 150 6.29 9.90 -13.86
C THR A 150 5.42 9.50 -15.05
N ASP A 151 4.91 8.26 -15.06
CA ASP A 151 4.33 7.65 -16.26
C ASP A 151 2.80 7.75 -16.33
N GLY A 152 2.15 8.39 -15.34
CA GLY A 152 0.71 8.63 -15.33
C GLY A 152 0.41 10.12 -15.19
N LYS A 153 -0.41 10.66 -16.10
CA LYS A 153 -1.10 11.94 -15.87
C LYS A 153 -2.49 11.62 -15.31
N PRO A 154 -2.90 12.20 -14.16
CA PRO A 154 -2.13 13.11 -13.30
C PRO A 154 -1.02 12.39 -12.51
N TYR A 155 0.06 13.13 -12.20
CA TYR A 155 1.17 12.67 -11.36
C TYR A 155 0.61 12.24 -10.00
N PHE A 156 0.69 10.95 -9.68
CA PHE A 156 0.17 10.43 -8.42
C PHE A 156 1.30 10.23 -7.43
N ILE A 157 1.20 10.90 -6.28
CA ILE A 157 2.13 10.79 -5.16
C ILE A 157 1.42 9.99 -4.07
N GLN A 158 2.00 8.87 -3.63
CA GLN A 158 1.40 8.03 -2.59
C GLN A 158 2.42 7.45 -1.63
N LYS A 159 1.98 7.21 -0.39
CA LYS A 159 2.68 6.32 0.52
C LYS A 159 2.47 4.87 0.09
N LEU A 160 3.50 4.05 0.21
CA LEU A 160 3.45 2.62 -0.09
C LEU A 160 2.85 1.84 1.06
N TRP A 161 2.11 0.79 0.77
CA TRP A 161 1.71 -0.19 1.77
C TRP A 161 2.85 -1.15 2.05
N ILE A 162 3.19 -1.28 3.32
CA ILE A 162 4.24 -2.17 3.81
C ILE A 162 3.59 -3.16 4.77
N ILE A 163 3.58 -4.41 4.34
CA ILE A 163 2.86 -5.49 4.99
C ILE A 163 3.84 -6.53 5.56
N SER A 164 3.45 -7.19 6.65
CA SER A 164 4.26 -8.27 7.22
C SER A 164 4.28 -9.51 6.33
N ALA A 165 5.22 -10.42 6.62
CA ALA A 165 5.27 -11.73 6.01
C ALA A 165 3.98 -12.57 6.23
N ASN A 166 3.23 -12.33 7.31
CA ASN A 166 1.99 -13.05 7.58
C ASN A 166 0.85 -12.58 6.67
N VAL A 167 0.69 -11.26 6.51
CA VAL A 167 -0.24 -10.69 5.53
C VAL A 167 0.12 -11.18 4.13
N HIS A 168 1.41 -11.11 3.77
CA HIS A 168 1.90 -11.58 2.49
C HIS A 168 1.49 -13.03 2.19
N LYS A 169 1.69 -13.95 3.15
CA LYS A 169 1.29 -15.37 3.01
C LYS A 169 -0.21 -15.52 2.77
N ILE A 170 -1.05 -14.80 3.51
CA ILE A 170 -2.51 -14.84 3.32
C ILE A 170 -2.89 -14.34 1.93
N LEU A 171 -2.26 -13.26 1.45
CA LEU A 171 -2.56 -12.70 0.15
C LEU A 171 -2.16 -13.62 -1.02
N ILE A 172 -1.00 -14.30 -0.92
CA ILE A 172 -0.58 -15.28 -1.90
C ILE A 172 -1.49 -16.51 -1.88
N ASN A 173 -1.66 -17.12 -0.71
CA ASN A 173 -2.29 -18.44 -0.60
C ASN A 173 -3.82 -18.39 -0.72
N SER A 174 -4.44 -17.38 -0.10
CA SER A 174 -5.89 -17.28 0.00
C SER A 174 -6.46 -16.26 -0.99
N ALA A 175 -5.81 -15.11 -1.16
CA ALA A 175 -6.27 -14.08 -2.10
C ALA A 175 -5.74 -14.26 -3.54
N LYS A 176 -4.97 -15.34 -3.80
CA LYS A 176 -4.41 -15.71 -5.11
C LYS A 176 -3.61 -14.60 -5.77
N GLN A 177 -2.96 -13.75 -4.98
CA GLN A 177 -1.98 -12.78 -5.50
C GLN A 177 -0.74 -13.52 -6.01
N LYS A 178 0.00 -12.89 -6.92
CA LYS A 178 1.27 -13.42 -7.44
C LYS A 178 2.42 -12.78 -6.67
N GLU A 179 3.53 -13.49 -6.48
CA GLU A 179 4.74 -12.90 -5.87
C GLU A 179 5.21 -11.63 -6.62
N SER A 180 4.95 -11.55 -7.93
CA SER A 180 5.23 -10.37 -8.76
C SER A 180 4.43 -9.12 -8.39
N ASP A 181 3.36 -9.26 -7.60
CA ASP A 181 2.55 -8.14 -7.10
C ASP A 181 3.17 -7.53 -5.82
N PHE A 182 4.34 -8.02 -5.40
CA PHE A 182 5.04 -7.58 -4.19
C PHE A 182 6.48 -7.19 -4.50
N ILE A 183 6.95 -6.13 -3.82
CA ILE A 183 8.35 -5.73 -3.86
C ILE A 183 8.98 -6.09 -2.51
N SER A 184 10.17 -6.66 -2.52
CA SER A 184 10.82 -7.08 -1.28
C SER A 184 11.36 -5.88 -0.51
N THR A 185 11.17 -5.88 0.82
CA THR A 185 11.87 -4.97 1.73
C THR A 185 12.92 -5.74 2.51
N PHE A 186 14.04 -5.09 2.78
CA PHE A 186 15.18 -5.68 3.47
C PHE A 186 15.39 -4.96 4.79
N LEU A 187 15.72 -5.73 5.82
CA LEU A 187 16.08 -5.18 7.11
C LEU A 187 17.60 -5.15 7.21
N VAL A 188 18.13 -3.99 7.56
CA VAL A 188 19.57 -3.76 7.75
C VAL A 188 19.82 -3.32 9.18
N GLU A 189 20.99 -3.67 9.71
CA GLU A 189 21.50 -3.07 10.94
C GLU A 189 22.04 -1.67 10.61
N ASP A 190 22.05 -0.76 11.59
CA ASP A 190 22.35 0.67 11.43
C ASP A 190 23.41 0.99 10.37
N ALA A 191 23.05 1.87 9.43
CA ALA A 191 23.97 2.38 8.41
C ALA A 191 24.92 3.48 8.95
N GLU A 192 24.87 3.81 10.23
CA GLU A 192 25.70 4.86 10.82
C GLU A 192 26.87 4.30 11.63
N LYS A 193 27.99 4.04 10.94
CA LYS A 193 29.34 4.28 11.48
C LYS A 193 30.46 4.35 10.43
N LYS A 194 30.18 4.71 9.17
CA LYS A 194 31.22 4.92 8.14
C LYS A 194 31.04 6.16 7.25
N CYS A 195 30.45 7.23 7.78
CA CYS A 195 30.58 8.58 7.20
C CYS A 195 31.48 9.51 8.05
N ASN A 196 32.43 8.95 8.80
CA ASN A 196 33.51 9.71 9.46
C ASN A 196 34.89 9.14 9.09
N ARG A 197 35.29 9.29 7.83
CA ARG A 197 36.68 9.38 7.32
C ARG A 197 36.55 9.98 5.92
N GLY A 198 37.03 11.15 5.56
CA GLY A 198 37.85 12.18 6.18
C GLY A 198 37.99 13.28 5.11
N TYR A 199 38.53 14.42 5.53
CA TYR A 199 39.04 15.48 4.67
C TYR A 199 39.92 14.97 3.52
#